data_AF-A0A5K0ZIR1-F1
#
_entry.id   AF-A0A5K0ZIR1-F1
#
_cell.length_a   1.000
_cell.length_b   1.000
_cell.length_c   1.000
_cell.angle_alpha   90.00
_cell.angle_beta   90.00
_cell.angle_gamma   90.00
#
_symmetry.space_group_name_H-M   'P 1'
#
loop_
_entity.id
_entity.type
_entity.pdbx_description
1 polymer ?
#
loop_
_entity_poly.entity_id
_entity_poly.type
_entity_poly.pdbx_seq_one_letter_code
_entity_poly.pdbx_strand_id
1 'polypeptide(L)' 'GFGEKCTPRGQCTFGARLQDDEIKLLAMFVKSQAEQGWPNIEIYKD' A
#
# COMPACT_ATOMS: atom_id res chain seq x y z
N GLY A 1 3.13 10.39 -2.23
CA GLY A 1 3.62 9.04 -2.59
C GLY A 1 4.31 8.36 -1.42
N PHE A 2 4.31 7.03 -1.42
CA PHE A 2 4.86 6.19 -0.36
C PHE A 2 6.26 5.63 -0.68
N GLY A 3 6.62 5.55 -1.97
CA GLY A 3 7.90 5.00 -2.40
C GLY A 3 9.11 5.85 -2.03
N GLU A 4 10.27 5.20 -2.05
CA GLU A 4 11.56 5.80 -1.71
C GLU A 4 11.91 6.98 -2.62
N LYS A 5 11.60 6.87 -3.91
CA LYS A 5 11.88 7.90 -4.91
C LYS A 5 10.84 9.02 -4.98
N CYS A 6 9.82 9.02 -4.12
CA CYS A 6 8.82 10.08 -4.12
C CYS A 6 9.46 11.43 -3.72
N THR A 7 9.23 12.44 -4.55
CA THR A 7 9.74 13.81 -4.43
C THR A 7 8.75 14.79 -5.07
N PRO A 8 8.65 16.07 -4.62
CA PRO A 8 9.31 16.67 -3.47
C PRO A 8 8.75 16.16 -2.13
N ARG A 9 9.51 16.32 -1.04
CA ARG A 9 9.17 15.75 0.29
C ARG A 9 7.74 16.05 0.74
N GLY A 10 7.22 17.25 0.45
CA GLY A 10 5.86 17.67 0.83
C GLY A 10 4.73 16.96 0.10
N GLN A 11 5.00 16.24 -0.99
CA GLN A 11 4.00 15.41 -1.71
C GLN A 11 4.07 13.94 -1.30
N CYS A 12 4.91 13.61 -0.32
CA CYS A 12 5.16 12.25 0.12
C CYS A 12 4.72 12.04 1.56
N THR A 13 4.61 10.77 1.96
CA THR A 13 4.36 10.44 3.36
C THR A 13 5.47 11.01 4.26
N PHE A 14 5.08 11.48 5.45
CA PHE A 14 6.01 11.91 6.50
C PHE A 14 6.62 10.73 7.27
N GLY A 15 5.97 9.55 7.24
CA GLY A 15 6.47 8.33 7.86
C GLY A 15 7.56 7.65 7.04
N ALA A 16 7.92 6.42 7.46
CA ALA A 16 8.85 5.57 6.71
C ALA A 16 8.35 5.33 5.28
N ARG A 17 9.30 5.26 4.34
CA ARG A 17 9.00 4.92 2.94
C ARG A 17 8.86 3.42 2.78
N LEU A 18 8.05 3.04 1.81
CA LEU A 18 7.88 1.65 1.41
C LEU A 18 8.84 1.32 0.28
N GLN A 19 9.34 0.09 0.28
CA GLN A 19 10.09 -0.51 -0.82
C GLN A 19 9.17 -0.75 -2.02
N ASP A 20 9.76 -0.86 -3.20
CA ASP A 20 9.00 -1.11 -4.43
C ASP A 20 8.22 -2.44 -4.36
N ASP A 21 8.77 -3.47 -3.71
CA ASP A 21 8.09 -4.76 -3.53
C ASP A 21 6.88 -4.68 -2.59
N GLU A 22 6.97 -3.89 -1.52
CA GLU A 22 5.84 -3.63 -0.62
C GLU A 22 4.73 -2.88 -1.36
N ILE A 23 5.08 -1.89 -2.19
CA ILE A 23 4.14 -1.13 -3.01
C ILE A 23 3.49 -2.04 -4.07
N LYS A 24 4.25 -2.94 -4.70
CA LYS A 24 3.73 -3.91 -5.66
C LYS A 24 2.73 -4.86 -5.01
N LEU A 25 3.05 -5.38 -3.82
CA LEU A 25 2.15 -6.23 -3.05
C LEU A 25 0.86 -5.47 -2.69
N LEU A 26 0.97 -4.23 -2.21
CA LEU A 26 -0.19 -3.37 -1.91
C LEU A 26 -1.05 -3.11 -3.15
N ALA A 27 -0.43 -2.84 -4.31
CA ALA A 27 -1.17 -2.61 -5.54
C ALA A 27 -1.95 -3.85 -6.00
N MET A 28 -1.32 -5.03 -5.92
CA MET A 28 -1.98 -6.30 -6.20
C MET A 28 -3.14 -6.57 -5.23
N PHE A 29 -2.93 -6.29 -3.95
CA PHE A 29 -3.95 -6.42 -2.92
C PHE A 29 -5.15 -5.49 -3.19
N VAL A 30 -4.93 -4.20 -3.41
CA VAL A 30 -5.99 -3.22 -3.70
C VAL A 30 -6.79 -3.62 -4.93
N LYS A 31 -6.13 -4.10 -5.99
CA LYS A 31 -6.83 -4.59 -7.18
C LYS A 31 -7.73 -5.79 -6.85
N SER A 32 -7.19 -6.79 -6.15
CA SER A 32 -7.94 -7.98 -5.74
C SER A 32 -9.14 -7.63 -4.86
N GLN A 33 -8.97 -6.72 -3.89
CA GLN A 33 -10.07 -6.26 -3.03
C GLN A 33 -11.13 -5.49 -3.83
N ALA A 34 -10.73 -4.64 -4.77
CA ALA A 34 -11.66 -3.91 -5.63
C ALA A 34 -12.49 -4.84 -6.52
N GLU A 35 -11.87 -5.89 -7.08
CA GLU A 35 -12.56 -6.94 -7.86
C GLU A 35 -13.57 -7.73 -7.01
N GLN A 36 -13.31 -7.88 -5.71
CA GLN A 36 -14.19 -8.57 -4.77
C GLN A 36 -15.20 -7.65 -4.06
N GLY A 37 -15.23 -6.35 -4.39
CA GLY A 37 -16.16 -5.39 -3.77
C GLY A 37 -15.79 -4.97 -2.34
N TRP A 38 -14.51 -4.95 -2.01
CA TRP A 38 -13.96 -4.57 -0.69
C TRP A 38 -14.59 -5.37 0.47
N PRO A 39 -14.46 -6.71 0.49
CA PRO A 39 -14.94 -7.52 1.61
C PRO A 39 -14.15 -7.18 2.88
N ASN A 40 -14.78 -7.40 4.04
CA ASN A 40 -14.10 -7.28 5.32
C ASN A 40 -12.91 -8.24 5.37
N ILE A 41 -11.75 -7.72 5.77
CA ILE A 41 -10.53 -8.51 5.92
C ILE A 41 -10.59 -9.19 7.29
N GLU A 42 -10.70 -10.50 7.32
CA GLU A 42 -10.52 -11.27 8.56
C GLU A 42 -9.03 -11.29 8.90
N ILE A 43 -8.62 -10.45 9.85
CA ILE A 43 -7.27 -10.48 10.40
C ILE A 43 -7.27 -11.54 11.50
N TYR A 44 -6.81 -12.75 11.18
CA TYR A 44 -6.52 -13.75 12.20
C TYR A 44 -5.37 -13.21 13.07
N LYS A 45 -5.66 -12.98 14.35
CA LYS A 45 -4.64 -12.70 15.35
C LYS A 45 -4.23 -14.03 15.95
N ASP A 46 -3.02 -14.47 15.62
CA ASP A 46 -2.31 -15.49 16.40
C ASP A 46 -1.91 -14.94 17.77
#